data_AF-A0A6G0YBD4-F1
#
_entry.id   AF-A0A6G0YBD4-F1
#
_cell.length_a   1.000
_cell.length_b   1.000
_cell.length_c   1.000
_cell.angle_alpha   90.00
_cell.angle_beta   90.00
_cell.angle_gamma   90.00
#
_symmetry.space_group_name_H-M   'P 1'
#
loop_
_entity.id
_entity.type
_entity.pdbx_description
1 polymer ?
#
loop_
_entity_poly.entity_id
_entity_poly.type
_entity_poly.pdbx_seq_one_letter_code
_entity_poly.pdbx_strand_id
1 'polypeptide(L)' 'GRRPIGRPKQRWMDKNKKELNKLGIENIIEATMNRDRWKEICFAAMGLNGL' A
#
# COMPACT_ATOMS: atom_id res chain seq x y z
N GLY A 1 -17.27 -33.00 -3.20
CA GLY A 1 -16.81 -31.98 -4.16
C GLY A 1 -16.12 -30.86 -3.42
N ARG A 2 -15.01 -30.32 -3.93
CA ARG A 2 -14.36 -29.16 -3.32
C ARG A 2 -15.30 -27.96 -3.42
N ARG A 3 -15.62 -27.29 -2.30
CA ARG A 3 -16.38 -26.02 -2.34
C ARG A 3 -15.66 -25.06 -3.29
N PRO A 4 -16.37 -24.29 -4.13
CA PRO A 4 -15.74 -23.23 -4.89
C PRO A 4 -15.06 -22.30 -3.88
N ILE A 5 -13.72 -22.25 -3.95
CA ILE A 5 -12.94 -21.28 -3.20
C ILE A 5 -13.30 -19.95 -3.86
N GLY A 6 -14.19 -19.20 -3.22
CA GLY A 6 -14.52 -17.85 -3.65
C GLY A 6 -13.24 -17.02 -3.79
N ARG A 7 -13.32 -15.92 -4.56
CA ARG A 7 -12.16 -15.05 -4.78
C ARG A 7 -11.54 -14.69 -3.41
N PRO A 8 -10.24 -14.98 -3.18
CA PRO A 8 -9.58 -14.59 -1.95
C PRO A 8 -9.82 -13.10 -1.69
N LYS A 9 -10.29 -12.76 -0.49
CA LYS A 9 -10.40 -11.35 -0.09
C LYS A 9 -9.02 -10.72 -0.24
N GLN A 10 -8.95 -9.62 -0.99
CA GLN A 10 -7.71 -8.88 -1.14
C GLN A 10 -7.26 -8.43 0.25
N ARG A 11 -6.04 -8.82 0.64
CA ARG A 11 -5.51 -8.42 1.94
C ARG A 11 -5.22 -6.93 1.89
N TRP A 12 -5.42 -6.24 3.01
CA TRP A 12 -5.10 -4.82 3.12
C TRP A 12 -3.64 -4.55 2.69
N MET A 13 -2.71 -5.43 3.06
CA MET A 13 -1.30 -5.31 2.66
C MET A 13 -1.11 -5.36 1.14
N ASP A 14 -1.82 -6.25 0.43
CA ASP A 14 -1.70 -6.38 -1.02
C ASP A 14 -2.23 -5.13 -1.74
N LYS A 15 -3.30 -4.54 -1.20
CA LYS A 15 -3.82 -3.26 -1.69
C LYS A 15 -2.80 -2.14 -1.49
N ASN A 16 -2.24 -1.98 -0.29
CA ASN A 16 -1.26 -0.92 -0.02
C ASN A 16 0.04 -1.11 -0.81
N LYS A 17 0.54 -2.34 -0.94
CA LYS A 17 1.72 -2.61 -1.77
C LYS A 17 1.52 -2.18 -3.22
N LYS A 18 0.33 -2.40 -3.78
CA LYS A 18 -0.01 -1.95 -5.13
C LYS A 18 -0.01 -0.42 -5.24
N GLU A 19 -0.60 0.29 -4.27
CA GLU A 19 -0.63 1.76 -4.28
C GLU A 19 0.76 2.37 -4.07
N LEU A 20 1.55 1.81 -3.15
CA LEU A 20 2.93 2.24 -2.89
C LEU A 20 3.85 2.01 -4.11
N ASN A 21 3.65 0.91 -4.83
CA ASN A 21 4.34 0.67 -6.10
C ASN A 21 3.98 1.73 -7.17
N LYS A 22 2.72 2.20 -7.23
CA LYS A 22 2.35 3.29 -8.15
C LYS A 22 3.05 4.61 -7.79
N LEU A 23 3.40 4.79 -6.52
CA LEU A 23 4.18 5.93 -6.02
C LEU A 23 5.70 5.75 -6.21
N GLY A 24 6.15 4.65 -6.85
CA GLY A 24 7.57 4.37 -7.07
C GLY A 24 8.32 3.90 -5.82
N ILE A 25 7.61 3.48 -4.76
CA ILE A 25 8.20 3.04 -3.49
C ILE A 25 8.33 1.52 -3.51
N GLU A 26 9.50 1.02 -3.93
CA GLU A 26 9.76 -0.42 -4.03
C GLU A 26 10.09 -1.06 -2.67
N ASN A 27 10.82 -0.35 -1.80
CA ASN A 27 11.22 -0.85 -0.47
C ASN A 27 10.34 -0.28 0.65
N ILE A 28 9.15 -0.85 0.79
CA ILE A 28 8.16 -0.40 1.80
C ILE A 28 8.71 -0.56 3.23
N ILE A 29 9.45 -1.64 3.50
CA ILE A 29 9.97 -1.90 4.85
C ILE A 29 10.92 -0.78 5.28
N GLU A 30 11.90 -0.47 4.44
CA GLU A 30 12.84 0.64 4.67
C GLU A 30 12.12 2.00 4.78
N ALA A 31 11.13 2.24 3.90
CA ALA A 31 10.33 3.45 3.94
C ALA A 31 9.51 3.59 5.23
N THR A 32 9.01 2.48 5.79
CA THR A 32 8.25 2.47 7.06
C THR A 32 9.15 2.58 8.30
N MET A 33 10.41 2.15 8.20
CA MET A 33 11.37 2.28 9.31
C MET A 33 11.83 3.73 9.50
N ASN A 34 11.84 4.53 8.44
CA ASN A 34 12.07 5.97 8.54
C ASN A 34 10.74 6.71 8.72
N ARG A 35 10.49 7.19 9.95
CA ARG A 35 9.24 7.87 10.32
C ARG A 35 8.95 9.11 9.47
N ASP A 36 9.96 9.91 9.13
CA ASP A 36 9.75 11.15 8.39
C ASP A 36 9.52 10.88 6.91
N ARG A 37 10.27 9.92 6.34
CA ARG A 37 9.99 9.40 4.99
C ARG A 37 8.57 8.82 4.88
N TRP A 38 8.12 8.11 5.92
CA TRP A 38 6.75 7.59 5.95
C TRP A 38 5.70 8.71 5.99
N LYS A 39 5.95 9.80 6.73
CA LYS A 39 5.05 10.97 6.72
C LYS A 39 4.98 11.61 5.34
N GLU A 40 6.10 11.81 4.67
CA GLU A 40 6.14 12.39 3.32
C GLU A 40 5.31 11.57 2.33
N ILE A 41 5.43 10.24 2.40
CA ILE A 41 4.62 9.32 1.58
C ILE A 41 3.13 9.47 1.90
N CYS A 42 2.76 9.56 3.19
CA CYS A 42 1.38 9.78 3.60
C CYS A 42 0.86 11.13 3.08
N PHE A 43 1.64 12.21 3.18
CA PHE A 43 1.27 13.53 2.67
C PHE A 43 1.10 13.53 1.14
N ALA A 44 2.03 12.92 0.41
CA ALA A 44 1.92 12.80 -1.04
C ALA A 44 0.66 12.01 -1.45
N ALA A 45 0.36 10.91 -0.74
CA ALA A 45 -0.85 10.12 -0.96
C ALA A 45 -2.14 10.90 -0.61
N MET A 46 -2.12 11.72 0.43
CA MET A 46 -3.25 12.60 0.78
C MET A 46 -3.47 13.69 -0.28
N GLY A 47 -2.41 14.32 -0.78
CA GLY A 47 -2.51 15.31 -1.86
C GLY A 47 -3.03 14.73 -3.18
N LEU A 48 -2.70 13.47 -3.49
CA LEU A 48 -3.26 12.75 -4.64
C LEU A 48 -4.74 12.39 -4.48
N ASN A 49 -5.23 12.24 -3.24
CA ASN A 49 -6.65 12.03 -2.94
C ASN A 49 -7.45 13.34 -2.87
N GLY A 50 -6.83 14.49 -3.19
CA GLY A 50 -7.53 15.76 -3.33
C GLY A 50 -8.04 16.38 -2.03
N LEU A 51 -7.24 16.31 -0.95
CA LEU A 51 -7.42 17.15 0.23
C LEU A 51 -6.73 18.51 0.06
#